data_AF-A0A9D6EUG8-F1
#
_entry.id   AF-A0A9D6EUG8-F1
#
_cell.length_a   1.000
_cell.length_b   1.000
_cell.length_c   1.000
_cell.angle_alpha   90.00
_cell.angle_beta   90.00
_cell.angle_gamma   90.00
#
_symmetry.space_group_name_H-M   'P 1'
#
loop_
_entity.id
_entity.type
_entity.pdbx_description
1 polymer ?
#
loop_
_entity_poly.entity_id
_entity_poly.type
_entity_poly.pdbx_seq_one_letter_code
_entity_poly.pdbx_strand_id
1 'polypeptide(L)' 'MLLALVFAGIIFLQQLRNSTEVLSPSQDKKEEELPNGRVCIQVITPARNPGTGECKEFPTPCDVPKDWEKVNSCQ' A
#
# COMPACT_ATOMS: atom_id res chain seq x y z
N MET A 1 -21.88 -39.39 22.27
CA MET A 1 -21.96 -37.97 22.68
C MET A 1 -20.59 -37.37 23.01
N LEU A 2 -19.78 -37.98 23.89
CA LEU A 2 -18.45 -37.45 24.26
C LEU A 2 -17.51 -37.26 23.04
N LEU A 3 -17.46 -38.22 22.11
CA LEU A 3 -16.66 -38.12 20.89
C LEU A 3 -17.08 -36.96 19.97
N ALA A 4 -18.39 -36.70 19.83
CA ALA A 4 -18.89 -35.61 18.99
C ALA A 4 -18.51 -34.22 19.53
N LEU A 5 -18.45 -34.07 20.86
CA LEU A 5 -17.98 -32.85 21.51
C LEU A 5 -16.47 -32.65 21.32
N VAL A 6 -15.68 -33.73 21.33
CA VAL A 6 -14.24 -33.69 21.03
C VAL A 6 -14.00 -33.27 19.57
N PHE A 7 -14.72 -33.86 18.61
CA PHE A 7 -14.60 -33.47 17.20
C PHE A 7 -15.04 -32.02 16.96
N ALA A 8 -16.17 -31.59 17.51
CA ALA A 8 -16.63 -30.20 17.39
C ALA A 8 -15.64 -29.21 18.00
N GLY A 9 -15.03 -29.55 19.14
CA GLY A 9 -13.98 -28.75 19.77
C GLY A 9 -12.70 -28.66 18.92
N ILE A 10 -12.23 -29.77 18.36
CA ILE A 10 -11.04 -29.80 17.49
C ILE A 10 -11.26 -28.98 16.22
N ILE A 11 -12.43 -29.11 15.58
CA ILE A 11 -12.77 -28.35 14.37
C ILE A 11 -12.86 -26.85 14.68
N PHE A 12 -13.46 -26.47 15.82
CA PHE A 12 -13.53 -25.06 16.24
C PHE A 12 -12.14 -24.46 16.54
N LEU A 13 -11.25 -25.22 17.18
CA LEU A 13 -9.86 -24.81 17.44
C LEU A 13 -9.03 -24.68 16.15
N GLN A 14 -9.28 -25.53 15.14
CA GLN A 14 -8.61 -25.43 13.84
C GLN A 14 -9.07 -24.19 13.03
N GLN A 15 -10.35 -23.82 13.12
CA GLN A 15 -10.86 -22.61 12.44
C GLN A 15 -10.28 -21.32 13.03
N LEU A 16 -10.05 -21.26 14.35
CA LEU A 16 -9.41 -20.10 14.99
C LEU A 16 -7.92 -19.97 14.64
N ARG A 17 -7.22 -21.08 14.35
CA ARG A 17 -5.81 -21.06 13.91
C ARG A 17 -5.64 -20.47 12.52
N ASN A 18 -6.64 -20.63 11.64
CA ASN A 18 -6.57 -20.16 10.26
C ASN A 18 -6.73 -18.64 10.11
N SER A 19 -7.13 -17.92 11.16
CA SER A 19 -7.32 -16.47 11.13
C SER A 19 -6.12 -15.65 11.64
N THR A 20 -5.11 -16.28 12.23
CA THR A 20 -3.92 -15.59 12.78
C THR A 20 -2.64 -15.82 11.98
N GLU A 21 -2.75 -16.22 10.71
CA GLU A 21 -1.62 -16.26 9.78
C GLU A 21 -1.74 -15.14 8.73
N VAL A 22 -1.85 -13.90 9.23
CA VAL A 22 -1.27 -12.74 8.55
C VAL A 22 -0.11 -12.29 9.42
N LEU A 23 0.87 -13.17 9.59
CA LEU A 23 2.21 -12.72 9.96
C LEU A 23 2.76 -12.08 8.68
N SER A 24 2.56 -10.76 8.64
CA SER A 24 3.22 -9.86 7.72
C SER A 24 4.70 -10.25 7.56
N PRO A 25 5.27 -10.20 6.34
CA PRO A 25 6.69 -10.44 6.14
C PRO A 25 7.46 -9.46 7.03
N SER A 26 8.14 -10.01 8.03
CA SER A 26 9.07 -9.28 8.87
C SER A 26 10.24 -8.87 7.97
N GLN A 27 10.19 -7.63 7.48
CA GLN A 27 11.31 -7.03 6.78
C GLN A 27 12.37 -6.68 7.81
N ASP A 28 13.39 -7.52 7.87
CA ASP A 28 14.70 -7.21 8.45
C ASP A 28 15.24 -5.95 7.76
N LYS A 29 15.20 -4.81 8.45
CA LYS A 29 15.84 -3.57 7.98
C LYS A 29 17.16 -3.43 8.71
N LYS A 30 18.22 -3.84 8.03
CA LYS A 30 19.59 -3.44 8.29
C LYS A 30 19.67 -1.90 8.28
N GLU A 31 20.03 -1.31 9.42
CA GLU A 31 20.33 0.12 9.54
C GLU A 31 21.64 0.38 8.76
N GLU A 32 21.50 0.94 7.57
CA GLU A 32 22.58 1.50 6.76
C GLU A 32 22.17 2.95 6.43
N GLU A 33 23.07 3.90 6.67
CA GLU A 33 22.79 5.34 6.64
C GLU A 33 22.22 5.84 5.29
N LEU A 34 20.91 6.07 5.31
CA LEU A 34 20.01 6.90 4.49
C LEU A 34 20.28 7.07 2.97
N PRO A 35 19.68 6.25 2.09
CA PRO A 35 19.19 6.79 0.83
C PRO A 35 17.93 7.60 1.17
N ASN A 36 17.82 8.82 0.65
CA ASN A 36 16.67 9.71 0.77
C ASN A 36 15.43 9.09 0.08
N GLY A 37 14.93 7.98 0.65
CA GLY A 37 13.75 7.25 0.23
C GLY A 37 12.56 8.07 0.66
N ARG A 38 12.29 9.16 -0.06
CA ARG A 38 11.07 9.92 0.12
C ARG A 38 9.93 8.93 0.02
N VAL A 39 9.12 8.85 1.08
CA VAL A 39 7.90 8.06 1.07
C VAL A 39 6.97 8.74 0.08
N CYS A 40 7.01 8.30 -1.17
CA CYS A 40 6.10 8.73 -2.22
C CYS A 40 4.84 7.88 -2.12
N ILE A 41 3.69 8.55 -2.04
CA ILE A 41 2.41 7.86 -2.09
C ILE A 41 2.11 7.43 -3.53
N GLN A 42 1.69 6.18 -3.71
CA GLN A 42 1.45 5.57 -5.03
C GLN A 42 0.05 5.92 -5.53
N VAL A 43 -0.20 7.20 -5.83
CA VAL A 43 -1.49 7.69 -6.30
C VAL A 43 -1.30 8.52 -7.57
N ILE A 44 -2.10 8.18 -8.59
CA ILE A 44 -2.10 8.90 -9.85
C ILE A 44 -2.45 10.37 -9.57
N THR A 45 -1.59 11.27 -10.01
CA THR A 45 -1.70 12.71 -9.77
C THR A 45 -1.79 13.45 -11.10
N PRO A 46 -2.93 14.11 -11.38
CA PRO A 46 -3.06 14.99 -12.54
C PRO A 46 -2.24 16.26 -12.32
N ALA A 47 -1.50 16.71 -13.32
CA ALA A 47 -0.83 18.00 -13.26
C ALA A 47 -0.81 18.71 -14.62
N ARG A 48 -0.79 20.04 -14.59
CA ARG A 48 -0.79 20.93 -15.74
C ARG A 48 0.48 21.76 -15.80
N ASN A 49 1.09 21.85 -16.98
CA ASN A 49 2.18 22.76 -17.26
C ASN A 49 1.63 24.18 -17.48
N PRO A 50 1.95 25.18 -16.63
CA PRO A 50 1.44 26.54 -16.79
C PRO A 50 2.01 27.27 -18.02
N GLY A 51 3.18 26.85 -18.53
CA GLY A 51 3.81 27.46 -19.70
C GLY A 51 3.25 26.97 -21.04
N THR A 52 2.91 25.69 -21.14
CA THR A 52 2.40 25.09 -22.40
C THR A 52 0.90 24.81 -22.37
N GLY A 53 0.30 24.76 -21.19
CA GLY A 53 -1.09 24.33 -20.99
C GLY A 53 -1.32 22.82 -21.03
N GLU A 54 -0.27 22.03 -21.28
CA GLU A 54 -0.32 20.55 -21.32
C GLU A 54 -0.78 19.98 -19.98
N CYS A 55 -1.68 18.98 -20.01
CA CYS A 55 -2.10 18.25 -18.83
C CYS A 55 -1.72 16.78 -18.96
N LYS A 56 -1.18 16.19 -17.89
CA LYS A 56 -0.76 14.80 -17.85
C LYS A 56 -1.01 14.16 -16.48
N GLU A 57 -1.32 12.86 -16.50
CA GLU A 57 -1.41 12.02 -15.32
C GLU A 57 -0.03 11.45 -14.95
N PHE A 58 0.41 11.69 -13.72
CA PHE A 58 1.68 11.18 -13.19
C PHE A 58 1.42 9.99 -12.27
N PRO A 59 2.22 8.91 -12.31
CA PRO A 59 2.01 7.73 -11.47
C PRO A 59 2.04 8.01 -9.97
N THR A 60 2.83 9.01 -9.55
CA THR A 60 2.93 9.46 -8.17
C THR A 60 3.00 10.99 -8.08
N PRO A 61 2.65 11.61 -6.93
CA PRO A 61 2.82 13.04 -6.75
C PRO A 61 4.29 13.50 -6.69
N CYS A 62 5.24 12.57 -6.61
CA CYS A 62 6.68 12.82 -6.63
C CYS A 62 7.23 12.96 -8.06
N ASP A 63 6.56 12.36 -9.03
CA ASP A 63 6.94 12.42 -10.45
C ASP A 63 6.50 13.74 -11.12
N VAL A 64 5.61 14.49 -10.46
CA VAL A 64 5.15 15.80 -10.92
C VAL A 64 6.31 16.81 -10.84
N PRO A 65 6.70 17.45 -11.96
CA PRO A 65 7.73 18.49 -11.95
C PRO A 65 7.34 19.64 -11.03
N LYS A 66 8.35 20.28 -10.41
CA LYS A 66 8.13 21.34 -9.42
C LYS A 66 7.34 22.55 -9.97
N ASP A 67 7.50 22.83 -11.26
CA ASP A 67 6.90 23.98 -11.93
C ASP A 67 5.53 23.67 -12.54
N TRP A 68 4.96 22.49 -12.24
CA TRP A 68 3.63 22.09 -12.71
C TRP A 68 2.59 22.23 -11.60
N GLU A 69 1.38 22.61 -11.99
CA GLU A 69 0.25 22.77 -11.08
C GLU A 69 -0.50 21.44 -10.96
N LYS A 70 -0.64 20.90 -9.74
CA LYS A 70 -1.48 19.73 -9.50
C LYS A 70 -2.95 20.13 -9.65
N VAL A 71 -3.69 19.38 -10.46
CA VAL A 71 -5.11 19.63 -10.74
C VAL A 71 -5.95 18.41 -10.35
N ASN A 72 -7.26 18.56 -10.28
CA ASN A 72 -8.16 17.46 -9.88
C ASN A 72 -8.29 16.38 -10.97
N SER A 73 -8.13 16.75 -12.24
CA SER A 73 -8.24 15.87 -13.40
C SER A 73 -7.70 16.58 -14.64
N CYS A 74 -7.09 15.84 -15.56
CA CYS A 74 -6.95 16.31 -16.94
C CYS A 74 -8.27 16.10 -17.71
N GLN A 75 -8.77 17.16 -18.36
CA GLN A 75 -10.00 17.17 -19.16
C GLN A 75 -9.71 17.13 -20.66
#